data_AF-A0A951W392-F1
#
_entry.id   AF-A0A951W392-F1
#
_cell.length_a   1.000
_cell.length_b   1.000
_cell.length_c   1.000
_cell.angle_alpha   90.00
_cell.angle_beta   90.00
_cell.angle_gamma   90.00
#
_symmetry.space_group_name_H-M   'P 1'
#
loop_
_entity.id
_entity.type
_entity.pdbx_description
1 polymer ?
#
loop_
_entity_poly.entity_id
_entity_poly.type
_entity_poly.pdbx_seq_one_letter_code
_entity_poly.pdbx_strand_id
1 'polypeptide(L)'
;MSTDTQQRNIFNFLLNHLETKEQFNKQDLKSVTTWCDETFNTYWLKQFKPFVINVKNDLYRVSEAFRPYSTWEKFQQHVTQVRRLASSDYMLQSYEKVRVYEFFMPLANEGHLRTALDALFYRDLVLARLKTIPQDELHKNIPLRKNETSDNYMERLCDWISNHFAGYSIYHVNGRFRACSLVSKEKATQKQRYIIDETTAVTRFIFPCVTDDEAEQTGFLFEHLFVKAIIEVVNGEDEIWMVETGMHNRLHVWRVNQNT
;
A
#
# COMPACT_ATOMS: atom_id res chain seq x y z
N MET A 1 37.79 -2.52 -27.79
CA MET A 1 37.50 -3.90 -27.31
C MET A 1 37.14 -3.92 -25.80
N SER A 2 36.49 -2.90 -25.24
CA SER A 2 36.76 -2.54 -23.84
C SER A 2 35.57 -2.50 -22.87
N THR A 3 34.34 -2.80 -23.28
CA THR A 3 33.16 -2.66 -22.38
C THR A 3 32.43 -3.98 -22.14
N ASP A 4 32.23 -4.81 -23.17
CA ASP A 4 31.56 -6.13 -23.05
C ASP A 4 32.34 -7.09 -22.13
N THR A 5 33.66 -7.19 -22.33
CA THR A 5 34.54 -8.01 -21.48
C THR A 5 34.51 -7.57 -20.02
N GLN A 6 34.45 -6.26 -19.77
CA GLN A 6 34.40 -5.72 -18.40
C GLN A 6 33.05 -6.01 -17.73
N GLN A 7 31.96 -5.87 -18.47
CA GLN A 7 30.62 -6.24 -17.99
C GLN A 7 30.50 -7.74 -17.71
N ARG A 8 31.13 -8.60 -18.53
CA ARG A 8 31.21 -10.05 -18.27
C ARG A 8 31.97 -10.38 -17.00
N ASN A 9 33.08 -9.69 -16.73
CA ASN A 9 33.83 -9.87 -15.50
C ASN A 9 33.00 -9.49 -14.27
N ILE A 10 32.30 -8.36 -14.32
CA ILE A 10 31.36 -7.94 -13.26
C ILE A 10 30.25 -8.99 -13.10
N PHE A 11 29.65 -9.46 -14.19
CA PHE A 11 28.60 -10.48 -14.14
C PHE A 11 29.07 -11.75 -13.43
N ASN A 12 30.23 -12.29 -13.82
CA ASN A 12 30.80 -13.49 -13.22
C ASN A 12 31.12 -13.27 -11.73
N PHE A 13 31.66 -12.10 -11.39
CA PHE A 13 31.92 -11.72 -10.00
C PHE A 13 30.63 -11.73 -9.17
N LEU A 14 29.57 -11.06 -9.66
CA LEU A 14 28.28 -10.98 -8.97
C LEU A 14 27.59 -12.35 -8.88
N LEU A 15 27.70 -13.18 -9.92
CA LEU A 15 27.16 -14.55 -9.92
C LEU A 15 27.83 -15.40 -8.86
N ASN A 16 29.17 -15.40 -8.82
CA ASN A 16 29.91 -16.14 -7.81
C ASN A 16 29.53 -15.69 -6.39
N HIS A 17 29.47 -14.38 -6.13
CA HIS A 17 29.09 -13.86 -4.81
C HIS A 17 27.60 -14.04 -4.48
N LEU A 18 26.72 -14.22 -5.48
CA LEU A 18 25.34 -14.64 -5.26
C LEU A 18 25.28 -16.09 -4.76
N GLU A 19 26.14 -16.97 -5.27
CA GLU A 19 26.21 -18.39 -4.91
C GLU A 19 26.90 -18.59 -3.56
N THR A 20 28.07 -17.98 -3.35
CA THR A 20 28.87 -18.15 -2.13
C THR A 20 28.37 -17.33 -0.95
N LYS A 21 27.59 -16.27 -1.20
CA LYS A 21 27.15 -15.28 -0.21
C LYS A 21 28.29 -14.52 0.47
N GLU A 22 29.50 -14.59 -0.09
CA GLU A 22 30.66 -13.87 0.44
C GLU A 22 30.47 -12.36 0.33
N GLN A 23 31.11 -11.66 1.26
CA GLN A 23 31.11 -10.20 1.30
C GLN A 23 32.31 -9.67 0.52
N PHE A 24 32.13 -8.53 -0.13
CA PHE A 24 33.18 -7.84 -0.88
C PHE A 24 33.08 -6.34 -0.66
N ASN A 25 34.19 -5.63 -0.80
CA ASN A 25 34.20 -4.18 -0.82
C ASN A 25 34.12 -3.66 -2.27
N LYS A 26 33.86 -2.36 -2.46
CA LYS A 26 33.78 -1.75 -3.81
C LYS A 26 35.06 -1.91 -4.63
N GLN A 27 36.24 -1.92 -3.99
CA GLN A 27 37.51 -2.08 -4.69
C GLN A 27 37.68 -3.49 -5.24
N ASP A 28 37.17 -4.52 -4.57
CA ASP A 28 37.18 -5.89 -5.07
C ASP A 28 36.43 -5.98 -6.40
N LEU A 29 35.22 -5.42 -6.46
CA LEU A 29 34.42 -5.37 -7.69
C LEU A 29 35.05 -4.46 -8.76
N LYS A 30 35.71 -3.36 -8.37
CA LYS A 30 36.44 -2.51 -9.32
C LYS A 30 37.63 -3.24 -9.92
N SER A 31 38.33 -4.06 -9.12
CA SER A 31 39.55 -4.76 -9.53
C SER A 31 39.35 -5.76 -10.67
N VAL A 32 38.13 -6.27 -10.86
CA VAL A 32 37.78 -7.10 -12.03
C VAL A 32 37.52 -6.29 -13.30
N THR A 33 37.67 -4.96 -13.22
CA THR A 33 37.52 -4.04 -14.34
C THR A 33 38.78 -3.20 -14.61
N THR A 34 38.88 -2.66 -15.82
CA THR A 34 39.90 -1.64 -16.17
C THR A 34 39.34 -0.21 -16.14
N TRP A 35 38.21 0.03 -15.48
CA TRP A 35 37.57 1.35 -15.46
C TRP A 35 38.27 2.29 -14.47
N CYS A 36 38.36 3.57 -14.84
CA CYS A 36 38.76 4.62 -13.90
C CYS A 36 37.68 4.83 -12.82
N ASP A 37 38.05 5.47 -11.72
CA ASP A 37 37.15 5.71 -10.57
C ASP A 37 35.83 6.37 -10.95
N GLU A 38 35.86 7.40 -11.79
CA GLU A 38 34.65 8.13 -12.22
C GLU A 38 33.69 7.24 -13.00
N THR A 39 34.23 6.42 -13.91
CA THR A 39 33.44 5.49 -14.73
C THR A 39 32.85 4.39 -13.87
N PHE A 40 33.67 3.79 -13.00
CA PHE A 40 33.21 2.76 -12.07
C PHE A 40 32.13 3.27 -11.12
N ASN A 41 32.32 4.44 -10.51
CA ASN A 41 31.33 5.04 -9.60
C ASN A 41 29.99 5.33 -10.30
N THR A 42 30.04 5.74 -11.57
CA THR A 42 28.84 5.94 -12.38
C THR A 42 28.07 4.63 -12.59
N TYR A 43 28.75 3.56 -12.97
CA TYR A 43 28.12 2.26 -13.16
C TYR A 43 27.67 1.64 -11.84
N TRP A 44 28.45 1.78 -10.78
CA TRP A 44 28.10 1.37 -9.44
C TRP A 44 26.74 1.96 -9.03
N LEU A 45 26.59 3.30 -9.08
CA LEU A 45 25.36 3.95 -8.67
C LEU A 45 24.18 3.57 -9.57
N LYS A 46 24.38 3.57 -10.89
CA LYS A 46 23.27 3.44 -11.86
C LYS A 46 22.85 2.00 -12.13
N GLN A 47 23.76 1.03 -12.01
CA GLN A 47 23.53 -0.34 -12.52
C GLN A 47 23.72 -1.41 -11.45
N PHE A 48 24.72 -1.28 -10.57
CA PHE A 48 25.08 -2.37 -9.67
C PHE A 48 24.54 -2.21 -8.25
N LYS A 49 24.34 -0.97 -7.78
CA LYS A 49 23.80 -0.68 -6.45
C LYS A 49 22.49 -1.43 -6.14
N PRO A 50 21.53 -1.59 -7.08
CA PRO A 50 20.32 -2.38 -6.83
C PRO A 50 20.56 -3.88 -6.59
N PHE A 51 21.70 -4.41 -7.02
CA PHE A 51 22.04 -5.83 -6.88
C PHE A 51 22.79 -6.16 -5.61
N VAL A 52 23.16 -5.17 -4.81
CA VAL A 52 24.00 -5.36 -3.63
C VAL A 52 23.32 -4.77 -2.40
N ILE A 53 23.59 -5.37 -1.24
CA ILE A 53 23.14 -4.85 0.06
C ILE A 53 24.39 -4.50 0.87
N ASN A 54 24.41 -3.30 1.46
CA ASN A 54 25.45 -2.92 2.42
C ASN A 54 25.24 -3.70 3.73
N VAL A 55 26.25 -4.46 4.14
CA VAL A 55 26.19 -5.28 5.36
C VAL A 55 26.76 -4.50 6.55
N LYS A 56 27.95 -3.88 6.39
CA LYS A 56 28.62 -3.05 7.40
C LYS A 56 29.86 -2.36 6.80
N ASN A 57 30.17 -1.12 7.18
CA ASN A 57 31.44 -0.43 6.87
C ASN A 57 31.91 -0.59 5.40
N ASP A 58 31.05 -0.31 4.43
CA ASP A 58 31.34 -0.48 2.99
C ASP A 58 31.67 -1.91 2.53
N LEU A 59 31.32 -2.92 3.32
CA LEU A 59 31.20 -4.31 2.87
C LEU A 59 29.80 -4.54 2.31
N TYR A 60 29.77 -5.14 1.12
CA TYR A 60 28.57 -5.45 0.37
C TYR A 60 28.46 -6.97 0.19
N ARG A 61 27.23 -7.45 0.03
CA ARG A 61 26.95 -8.79 -0.50
C ARG A 61 26.01 -8.68 -1.68
N VAL A 62 26.03 -9.67 -2.57
CA VAL A 62 25.04 -9.74 -3.64
C VAL A 62 23.67 -10.09 -3.04
N SER A 63 22.68 -9.32 -3.42
CA SER A 63 21.29 -9.46 -2.99
C SER A 63 20.54 -10.46 -3.88
N GLU A 64 19.42 -10.97 -3.38
CA GLU A 64 18.52 -11.80 -4.18
C GLU A 64 17.89 -11.05 -5.37
N ALA A 65 17.95 -9.71 -5.39
CA ALA A 65 17.49 -8.89 -6.52
C ALA A 65 18.32 -9.13 -7.79
N PHE A 66 19.53 -9.70 -7.68
CA PHE A 66 20.35 -10.11 -8.81
C PHE A 66 19.88 -11.43 -9.44
N ARG A 67 19.17 -12.29 -8.70
CA ARG A 67 18.81 -13.66 -9.16
C ARG A 67 18.04 -13.69 -10.50
N PRO A 68 17.09 -12.78 -10.79
CA PRO A 68 16.45 -12.73 -12.11
C PRO A 68 17.42 -12.44 -13.27
N TYR A 69 18.60 -11.89 -12.98
CA TYR A 69 19.65 -11.51 -13.92
C TYR A 69 20.87 -12.45 -13.87
N SER A 70 20.74 -13.64 -13.29
CA SER A 70 21.83 -14.62 -13.16
C SER A 70 22.26 -15.28 -14.49
N THR A 71 21.70 -14.84 -15.62
CA THR A 71 22.17 -15.21 -16.96
C THR A 71 22.73 -13.99 -17.67
N TRP A 72 23.75 -14.21 -18.49
CA TRP A 72 24.47 -13.13 -19.17
C TRP A 72 23.54 -12.26 -20.01
N GLU A 73 22.60 -12.86 -20.74
CA GLU A 73 21.70 -12.15 -21.66
C GLU A 73 20.80 -11.18 -20.89
N LYS A 74 20.25 -11.61 -19.74
CA LYS A 74 19.38 -10.79 -18.90
C LYS A 74 20.16 -9.69 -18.20
N PHE A 75 21.37 -9.99 -17.74
CA PHE A 75 22.25 -8.99 -17.15
C PHE A 75 22.65 -7.92 -18.17
N GLN A 76 23.09 -8.32 -19.35
CA GLN A 76 23.51 -7.42 -20.43
C GLN A 76 22.36 -6.49 -20.85
N GLN A 77 21.14 -7.03 -20.99
CA GLN A 77 19.95 -6.22 -21.26
C GLN A 77 19.65 -5.24 -20.12
N HIS A 78 19.85 -5.63 -18.87
CA HIS A 78 19.63 -4.75 -17.71
C HIS A 78 20.61 -3.58 -17.69
N VAL A 79 21.91 -3.85 -17.81
CA VAL A 79 22.96 -2.83 -17.69
C VAL A 79 23.05 -1.89 -18.89
N THR A 80 22.44 -2.24 -20.02
CA THR A 80 22.36 -1.35 -21.20
C THR A 80 21.14 -0.42 -21.17
N GLN A 81 20.12 -0.73 -20.37
CA GLN A 81 18.93 0.11 -20.23
C GLN A 81 19.15 1.18 -19.15
N VAL A 82 18.97 2.46 -19.50
CA VAL A 82 18.95 3.56 -18.52
C VAL A 82 17.70 3.43 -17.66
N ARG A 83 17.83 2.93 -16.42
CA ARG A 83 16.74 2.89 -15.44
C ARG A 83 16.97 3.88 -14.31
N ARG A 84 15.86 4.37 -13.73
CA ARG A 84 15.87 5.18 -12.51
C ARG A 84 16.41 4.35 -11.35
N LEU A 85 17.19 5.00 -10.50
CA LEU A 85 17.85 4.46 -9.31
C LEU A 85 16.82 3.85 -8.34
N ALA A 86 16.53 2.56 -8.44
CA ALA A 86 15.78 1.83 -7.42
C ALA A 86 16.77 1.22 -6.42
N SER A 87 17.49 2.06 -5.70
CA SER A 87 18.18 1.67 -4.47
C SER A 87 17.36 2.22 -3.33
N SER A 88 16.27 1.54 -3.01
CA SER A 88 15.48 1.85 -1.85
C SER A 88 15.76 0.83 -0.77
N ASP A 89 16.63 1.18 0.17
CA ASP A 89 16.73 0.41 1.40
C ASP A 89 15.38 0.53 2.11
N TYR A 90 14.63 -0.57 2.09
CA TYR A 90 13.34 -0.61 2.74
C TYR A 90 13.54 -0.70 4.25
N MET A 91 12.99 0.25 4.99
CA MET A 91 12.90 0.21 6.44
C MET A 91 11.60 -0.48 6.85
N LEU A 92 11.71 -1.46 7.73
CA LEU A 92 10.55 -2.08 8.36
C LEU A 92 9.97 -1.11 9.40
N GLN A 93 8.71 -0.75 9.21
CA GLN A 93 7.86 -0.11 10.20
C GLN A 93 6.80 -1.11 10.67
N SER A 94 6.48 -1.11 11.96
CA SER A 94 5.47 -1.99 12.54
C SER A 94 4.50 -1.20 13.40
N TYR A 95 3.23 -1.53 13.30
CA TYR A 95 2.13 -0.92 14.07
C TYR A 95 1.41 -2.01 14.85
N GLU A 96 1.27 -1.83 16.16
CA GLU A 96 0.59 -2.78 17.05
C GLU A 96 -0.92 -2.58 17.09
N LYS A 97 -1.39 -1.37 16.75
CA LYS A 97 -2.80 -1.03 16.66
C LYS A 97 -3.14 -0.75 15.21
N VAL A 98 -4.09 -1.51 14.67
CA VAL A 98 -4.47 -1.42 13.27
C VAL A 98 -5.97 -1.56 13.18
N ARG A 99 -6.68 -0.58 12.62
CA ARG A 99 -8.10 -0.75 12.28
C ARG A 99 -8.22 -1.19 10.82
N VAL A 100 -8.93 -2.29 10.60
CA VAL A 100 -9.21 -2.82 9.28
C VAL A 100 -10.72 -2.78 9.08
N TYR A 101 -11.15 -2.09 8.02
CA TYR A 101 -12.55 -2.06 7.60
C TYR A 101 -12.69 -2.76 6.26
N GLU A 102 -13.65 -3.67 6.17
CA GLU A 102 -14.04 -4.32 4.93
C GLU A 102 -15.48 -4.03 4.62
N PHE A 103 -15.74 -3.37 3.50
CA PHE A 103 -17.06 -3.03 3.03
C PHE A 103 -17.46 -3.95 1.89
N PHE A 104 -18.58 -4.65 2.04
CA PHE A 104 -19.10 -5.61 1.07
C PHE A 104 -20.30 -5.01 0.37
N MET A 105 -20.21 -4.88 -0.96
CA MET A 105 -21.33 -4.38 -1.76
C MET A 105 -21.53 -5.15 -3.06
N PRO A 106 -22.78 -5.27 -3.53
CA PRO A 106 -23.08 -5.80 -4.86
C PRO A 106 -22.27 -5.09 -5.95
N LEU A 107 -21.78 -5.85 -6.93
CA LEU A 107 -21.04 -5.28 -8.07
C LEU A 107 -21.85 -4.22 -8.84
N ALA A 108 -23.18 -4.28 -8.80
CA ALA A 108 -24.07 -3.28 -9.41
C ALA A 108 -23.79 -1.85 -8.90
N ASN A 109 -23.29 -1.70 -7.66
CA ASN A 109 -22.99 -0.43 -7.02
C ASN A 109 -21.49 -0.05 -7.05
N GLU A 110 -20.66 -0.77 -7.82
CA GLU A 110 -19.20 -0.50 -7.85
C GLU A 110 -18.88 0.93 -8.31
N GLY A 111 -19.65 1.50 -9.23
CA GLY A 111 -19.47 2.89 -9.68
C GLY A 111 -19.72 3.92 -8.56
N HIS A 112 -20.77 3.68 -7.77
CA HIS A 112 -21.09 4.49 -6.59
C HIS A 112 -20.03 4.35 -5.50
N LEU A 113 -19.55 3.13 -5.28
CA LEU A 113 -18.44 2.82 -4.38
C LEU A 113 -17.19 3.61 -4.74
N ARG A 114 -16.74 3.52 -6.01
CA ARG A 114 -15.55 4.25 -6.48
C ARG A 114 -15.69 5.76 -6.28
N THR A 115 -16.85 6.32 -6.61
CA THR A 115 -17.09 7.76 -6.43
C THR A 115 -17.02 8.17 -4.95
N ALA A 116 -17.64 7.38 -4.06
CA ALA A 116 -17.61 7.65 -2.62
C ALA A 116 -16.19 7.52 -2.03
N LEU A 117 -15.42 6.56 -2.53
CA LEU A 117 -14.02 6.31 -2.16
C LEU A 117 -13.09 7.41 -2.64
N ASP A 118 -13.18 7.80 -3.91
CA ASP A 118 -12.31 8.82 -4.50
C ASP A 118 -12.48 10.17 -3.78
N ALA A 119 -13.70 10.47 -3.31
CA ALA A 119 -13.97 11.66 -2.51
C ALA A 119 -13.22 11.75 -1.18
N LEU A 120 -12.65 10.65 -0.67
CA LEU A 120 -11.76 10.68 0.50
C LEU A 120 -10.36 11.24 0.19
N PHE A 121 -10.00 11.36 -1.09
CA PHE A 121 -8.66 11.75 -1.54
C PHE A 121 -8.59 13.16 -2.12
N TYR A 122 -9.72 13.88 -2.16
CA TYR A 122 -9.79 15.26 -2.64
C TYR A 122 -10.07 16.20 -1.46
N ARG A 123 -9.13 17.11 -1.19
CA ARG A 123 -9.18 18.01 0.00
C ARG A 123 -10.47 18.81 0.09
N ASP A 124 -10.96 19.32 -1.04
CA ASP A 124 -12.20 20.08 -1.13
C ASP A 124 -13.43 19.24 -0.80
N LEU A 125 -13.49 18.00 -1.26
CA LEU A 125 -14.58 17.07 -0.96
C LEU A 125 -14.54 16.59 0.49
N VAL A 126 -13.35 16.30 1.02
CA VAL A 126 -13.15 15.99 2.45
C VAL A 126 -13.60 17.17 3.31
N LEU A 127 -13.18 18.39 2.99
CA LEU A 127 -13.58 19.59 3.72
C LEU A 127 -15.09 19.83 3.65
N ALA A 128 -15.71 19.60 2.49
CA ALA A 128 -17.16 19.70 2.33
C ALA A 128 -17.89 18.70 3.24
N ARG A 129 -17.41 17.45 3.32
CA ARG A 129 -17.97 16.42 4.22
C ARG A 129 -17.71 16.74 5.69
N LEU A 130 -16.53 17.24 6.06
CA LEU A 130 -16.27 17.67 7.45
C LEU A 130 -17.25 18.74 7.93
N LYS A 131 -17.64 19.66 7.05
CA LYS A 131 -18.60 20.74 7.36
C LYS A 131 -20.03 20.24 7.59
N THR A 132 -20.37 19.02 7.17
CA THR A 132 -21.71 18.44 7.44
C THR A 132 -21.79 17.78 8.82
N ILE A 133 -20.65 17.54 9.47
CA ILE A 133 -20.58 16.94 10.81
C ILE A 133 -20.92 18.02 11.85
N PRO A 134 -21.83 17.76 12.81
CA PRO A 134 -22.10 18.68 13.90
C PRO A 134 -20.83 19.07 14.67
N GLN A 135 -20.66 20.37 14.95
CA GLN A 135 -19.43 20.88 15.57
C GLN A 135 -19.21 20.34 16.98
N ASP A 136 -20.27 20.13 17.74
CA ASP A 136 -20.22 19.54 19.08
C ASP A 136 -19.72 18.09 19.03
N GLU A 137 -20.14 17.32 18.02
CA GLU A 137 -19.67 15.95 17.80
C GLU A 137 -18.19 15.93 17.36
N LEU A 138 -17.80 16.84 16.46
CA LEU A 138 -16.40 17.03 16.06
C LEU A 138 -15.52 17.35 17.28
N HIS A 139 -15.89 18.35 18.09
CA HIS A 139 -15.08 18.78 19.23
C HIS A 139 -15.02 17.75 20.35
N LYS A 140 -16.06 16.92 20.49
CA LYS A 140 -16.06 15.81 21.44
C LYS A 140 -15.02 14.74 21.09
N ASN A 141 -14.92 14.38 19.81
CA ASN A 141 -14.01 13.32 19.36
C ASN A 141 -12.61 13.85 19.04
N ILE A 142 -12.51 15.09 18.58
CA ILE A 142 -11.25 15.77 18.23
C ILE A 142 -11.27 17.19 18.82
N PRO A 143 -10.78 17.38 20.05
CA PRO A 143 -10.83 18.68 20.71
C PRO A 143 -10.07 19.79 19.97
N LEU A 144 -10.56 21.02 20.14
CA LEU A 144 -9.86 22.24 19.72
C LEU A 144 -8.55 22.39 20.49
N ARG A 145 -7.51 22.86 19.80
CA ARG A 145 -6.26 23.29 20.44
C ARG A 145 -6.42 24.71 21.00
N LYS A 146 -5.53 25.07 21.93
CA LYS A 146 -5.53 26.41 22.54
C LYS A 146 -5.36 27.48 21.45
N ASN A 147 -6.27 28.45 21.43
CA ASN A 147 -6.33 29.55 20.45
C ASN A 147 -6.51 29.11 18.99
N GLU A 148 -7.03 27.91 18.74
CA GLU A 148 -7.32 27.43 17.40
C GLU A 148 -8.58 28.12 16.85
N THR A 149 -8.47 28.72 15.66
CA THR A 149 -9.61 29.27 14.93
C THR A 149 -10.39 28.14 14.25
N SER A 150 -11.65 28.39 13.88
CA SER A 150 -12.46 27.40 13.17
C SER A 150 -11.84 26.96 11.84
N ASP A 151 -11.20 27.88 11.12
CA ASP A 151 -10.55 27.56 9.84
C ASP A 151 -9.31 26.69 10.07
N ASN A 152 -8.44 27.08 11.01
CA ASN A 152 -7.24 26.31 11.36
C ASN A 152 -7.61 24.91 11.89
N TYR A 153 -8.73 24.79 12.61
CA TYR A 153 -9.26 23.51 13.07
C TYR A 153 -9.60 22.59 11.89
N MET A 154 -10.35 23.11 10.90
CA MET A 154 -10.72 22.34 9.71
C MET A 154 -9.51 21.97 8.85
N GLU A 155 -8.55 22.88 8.69
CA GLU A 155 -7.31 22.58 7.98
C GLU A 155 -6.52 21.48 8.67
N ARG A 156 -6.40 21.54 10.01
CA ARG A 156 -5.77 20.48 10.79
C ARG A 156 -6.46 19.13 10.61
N LEU A 157 -7.79 19.10 10.57
CA LEU A 157 -8.53 17.86 10.32
C LEU A 157 -8.24 17.31 8.93
N CYS A 158 -8.24 18.15 7.89
CA CYS A 158 -7.88 17.75 6.53
C CYS A 158 -6.44 17.19 6.45
N ASP A 159 -5.48 17.86 7.09
CA ASP A 159 -4.09 17.41 7.13
C ASP A 159 -3.97 16.08 7.89
N TRP A 160 -4.71 15.92 8.98
CA TRP A 160 -4.77 14.66 9.70
C TRP A 160 -5.32 13.55 8.80
N ILE A 161 -6.46 13.78 8.12
CA ILE A 161 -7.06 12.80 7.20
C ILE A 161 -6.08 12.45 6.08
N SER A 162 -5.43 13.44 5.46
CA SER A 162 -4.45 13.23 4.40
C SER A 162 -3.28 12.34 4.83
N ASN A 163 -2.91 12.35 6.11
CA ASN A 163 -1.81 11.54 6.63
C ASN A 163 -2.23 10.11 6.99
N HIS A 164 -3.53 9.87 7.27
CA HIS A 164 -4.02 8.56 7.72
C HIS A 164 -4.80 7.81 6.63
N PHE A 165 -5.47 8.52 5.72
CA PHE A 165 -6.32 7.96 4.67
C PHE A 165 -5.51 7.87 3.37
N ALA A 166 -4.61 6.89 3.30
CA ALA A 166 -3.64 6.79 2.21
C ALA A 166 -4.11 5.94 1.02
N GLY A 167 -5.10 5.06 1.22
CA GLY A 167 -5.59 4.19 0.15
C GLY A 167 -6.52 3.10 0.64
N TYR A 168 -7.08 2.40 -0.34
CA TYR A 168 -7.93 1.24 -0.16
C TYR A 168 -7.56 0.18 -1.20
N SER A 169 -7.89 -1.08 -0.92
CA SER A 169 -7.83 -2.15 -1.91
C SER A 169 -9.24 -2.62 -2.24
N ILE A 170 -9.51 -2.92 -3.51
CA ILE A 170 -10.76 -3.54 -3.95
C ILE A 170 -10.44 -4.92 -4.52
N TYR A 171 -11.20 -5.93 -4.11
CA TYR A 171 -11.22 -7.25 -4.72
C TYR A 171 -12.66 -7.77 -4.78
N HIS A 172 -12.87 -8.83 -5.55
CA HIS A 172 -14.20 -9.41 -5.73
C HIS A 172 -14.27 -10.77 -5.05
N VAL A 173 -15.40 -11.04 -4.41
CA VAL A 173 -15.74 -12.36 -3.87
C VAL A 173 -17.04 -12.83 -4.52
N ASN A 174 -17.14 -14.13 -4.78
CA ASN A 174 -18.38 -14.74 -5.26
C ASN A 174 -19.11 -15.35 -4.07
N GLY A 175 -20.33 -14.88 -3.83
CA GLY A 175 -21.23 -15.36 -2.81
C GLY A 175 -22.39 -16.16 -3.40
N ARG A 176 -23.05 -16.93 -2.53
CA ARG A 176 -24.37 -17.51 -2.80
C ARG A 176 -25.28 -17.20 -1.63
N PHE A 177 -26.42 -16.57 -1.88
CA PHE A 177 -27.37 -16.22 -0.84
C PHE A 177 -28.78 -16.71 -1.14
N ARG A 178 -29.60 -16.81 -0.09
CA ARG A 178 -30.98 -17.26 -0.16
C ARG A 178 -31.90 -16.03 -0.24
N ALA A 179 -32.63 -15.88 -1.33
CA ALA A 179 -33.44 -14.68 -1.60
C ALA A 179 -34.72 -14.56 -0.76
N CYS A 180 -35.07 -15.57 0.03
CA CYS A 180 -36.28 -15.56 0.86
C CYS A 180 -36.14 -16.50 2.06
N SER A 181 -37.20 -16.64 2.86
CA SER A 181 -37.22 -17.60 3.98
C SER A 181 -36.97 -19.05 3.55
N LEU A 182 -36.49 -19.87 4.48
CA LEU A 182 -36.22 -21.29 4.25
C LEU A 182 -37.49 -22.02 3.76
N VAL A 183 -37.38 -22.77 2.66
CA VAL A 183 -38.47 -23.62 2.15
C VAL A 183 -37.97 -25.03 1.79
N SER A 184 -38.91 -25.97 1.56
CA SER A 184 -38.57 -27.31 1.08
C SER A 184 -37.98 -27.27 -0.33
N LYS A 185 -37.27 -28.33 -0.72
CA LYS A 185 -36.67 -28.44 -2.05
C LYS A 185 -37.72 -28.35 -3.17
N GLU A 186 -38.90 -28.96 -2.99
CA GLU A 186 -39.98 -28.86 -3.99
C GLU A 186 -40.52 -27.43 -4.14
N LYS A 187 -40.59 -26.67 -3.03
CA LYS A 187 -41.03 -25.27 -3.07
C LYS A 187 -39.93 -24.35 -3.62
N ALA A 188 -38.66 -24.70 -3.40
CA ALA A 188 -37.53 -23.94 -3.92
C ALA A 188 -37.44 -24.01 -5.45
N THR A 189 -37.68 -25.18 -6.05
CA THR A 189 -37.63 -25.35 -7.52
C THR A 189 -38.76 -24.62 -8.25
N GLN A 190 -39.86 -24.31 -7.55
CA GLN A 190 -40.96 -23.50 -8.07
C GLN A 190 -40.65 -21.99 -8.04
N LYS A 191 -39.60 -21.55 -7.33
CA LYS A 191 -39.15 -20.16 -7.29
C LYS A 191 -38.01 -19.96 -8.28
N GLN A 192 -38.12 -18.96 -9.16
CA GLN A 192 -37.10 -18.68 -10.18
C GLN A 192 -35.72 -18.28 -9.61
N ARG A 193 -35.64 -17.87 -8.33
CA ARG A 193 -34.40 -17.39 -7.69
C ARG A 193 -34.35 -17.68 -6.20
N TYR A 194 -34.38 -18.96 -5.80
CA TYR A 194 -34.28 -19.31 -4.38
C TYR A 194 -32.84 -19.15 -3.84
N ILE A 195 -31.86 -19.61 -4.60
CA ILE A 195 -30.43 -19.39 -4.37
C ILE A 195 -29.91 -18.51 -5.50
N ILE A 196 -29.26 -17.41 -5.15
CA ILE A 196 -28.72 -16.44 -6.09
C ILE A 196 -27.20 -16.45 -5.96
N ASP A 197 -26.52 -16.55 -7.11
CA ASP A 197 -25.08 -16.32 -7.21
C ASP A 197 -24.86 -14.82 -7.40
N GLU A 198 -23.95 -14.24 -6.62
CA GLU A 198 -23.61 -12.82 -6.72
C GLU A 198 -22.12 -12.60 -6.61
N THR A 199 -21.63 -11.64 -7.37
CA THR A 199 -20.29 -11.10 -7.20
C THR A 199 -20.41 -9.84 -6.34
N THR A 200 -19.70 -9.85 -5.22
CA THR A 200 -19.63 -8.76 -4.26
C THR A 200 -18.25 -8.13 -4.35
N ALA A 201 -18.21 -6.80 -4.54
CA ALA A 201 -16.99 -6.03 -4.38
C ALA A 201 -16.70 -5.86 -2.88
N VAL A 202 -15.46 -6.13 -2.49
CA VAL A 202 -14.96 -5.93 -1.13
C VAL A 202 -13.92 -4.83 -1.16
N THR A 203 -14.24 -3.71 -0.50
CA THR A 203 -13.27 -2.63 -0.29
C THR A 203 -12.67 -2.75 1.10
N ARG A 204 -11.36 -2.92 1.15
CA ARG A 204 -10.60 -3.00 2.40
C ARG A 204 -9.78 -1.74 2.63
N PHE A 205 -9.93 -1.18 3.82
CA PHE A 205 -9.09 -0.13 4.39
C PHE A 205 -8.24 -0.69 5.52
N ILE A 206 -7.00 -0.22 5.61
CA ILE A 206 -6.09 -0.58 6.70
C ILE A 206 -5.51 0.71 7.24
N PHE A 207 -5.91 1.06 8.47
CA PHE A 207 -5.45 2.23 9.17
C PHE A 207 -4.45 1.82 10.26
N PRO A 208 -3.15 2.05 10.06
CA PRO A 208 -2.19 1.95 11.14
C PRO A 208 -2.44 3.09 12.14
N CYS A 209 -2.55 2.76 13.42
CA CYS A 209 -2.74 3.74 14.49
C CYS A 209 -1.60 3.61 15.50
N VAL A 210 -1.17 4.74 16.08
CA VAL A 210 -0.16 4.76 17.14
C VAL A 210 -0.81 4.67 18.53
N THR A 211 -1.99 5.28 18.70
CA THR A 211 -2.70 5.35 20.00
C THR A 211 -4.15 4.86 19.91
N ASP A 212 -4.79 4.60 21.05
CA ASP A 212 -6.22 4.25 21.08
C ASP A 212 -7.08 5.45 20.68
N ASP A 213 -6.74 6.65 21.16
CA ASP A 213 -7.40 7.89 20.75
C ASP A 213 -7.34 8.08 19.23
N GLU A 214 -6.18 7.85 18.61
CA GLU A 214 -6.04 7.93 17.15
C GLU A 214 -6.90 6.87 16.45
N ALA A 215 -6.96 5.65 16.99
CA ALA A 215 -7.82 4.61 16.46
C ALA A 215 -9.29 5.04 16.54
N GLU A 216 -9.75 5.58 17.67
CA GLU A 216 -11.10 6.13 17.85
C GLU A 216 -11.40 7.26 16.87
N GLN A 217 -10.48 8.21 16.71
CA GLN A 217 -10.59 9.32 15.76
C GLN A 217 -10.66 8.83 14.31
N THR A 218 -9.86 7.83 13.95
CA THR A 218 -9.93 7.17 12.64
C THR A 218 -11.32 6.60 12.40
N GLY A 219 -11.86 5.85 13.36
CA GLY A 219 -13.19 5.25 13.22
C GLY A 219 -14.27 6.30 13.08
N PHE A 220 -14.25 7.33 13.93
CA PHE A 220 -15.19 8.44 13.88
C PHE A 220 -15.17 9.17 12.54
N LEU A 221 -13.99 9.55 12.05
CA LEU A 221 -13.85 10.25 10.77
C LEU A 221 -14.20 9.32 9.59
N PHE A 222 -13.80 8.05 9.64
CA PHE A 222 -14.11 7.09 8.58
C PHE A 222 -15.61 6.86 8.45
N GLU A 223 -16.32 6.73 9.58
CA GLU A 223 -17.77 6.60 9.59
C GLU A 223 -18.44 7.81 8.93
N HIS A 224 -18.04 9.03 9.30
CA HIS A 224 -18.67 10.24 8.80
C HIS A 224 -18.31 10.58 7.36
N LEU A 225 -17.05 10.38 6.98
CA LEU A 225 -16.55 10.76 5.67
C LEU A 225 -16.85 9.71 4.61
N PHE A 226 -16.97 8.43 4.97
CA PHE A 226 -17.17 7.34 4.02
C PHE A 226 -18.47 6.58 4.26
N VAL A 227 -18.67 6.01 5.46
CA VAL A 227 -19.78 5.07 5.71
C VAL A 227 -21.14 5.75 5.53
N LYS A 228 -21.33 6.94 6.11
CA LYS A 228 -22.57 7.70 5.93
C LYS A 228 -22.80 8.06 4.45
N ALA A 229 -21.76 8.51 3.76
CA ALA A 229 -21.84 8.88 2.35
C ALA A 229 -22.22 7.70 1.44
N ILE A 230 -21.70 6.50 1.69
CA ILE A 230 -22.05 5.34 0.85
C ILE A 230 -23.47 4.84 1.15
N ILE A 231 -23.91 4.85 2.41
CA ILE A 231 -25.28 4.48 2.80
C ILE A 231 -26.31 5.39 2.11
N GLU A 232 -26.04 6.69 2.01
CA GLU A 232 -26.92 7.63 1.31
C GLU A 232 -27.08 7.30 -0.17
N VAL A 233 -26.03 6.79 -0.81
CA VAL A 233 -26.00 6.53 -2.25
C VAL A 233 -26.61 5.16 -2.60
N VAL A 234 -26.43 4.15 -1.75
CA VAL A 234 -26.99 2.80 -1.96
C VAL A 234 -28.28 2.59 -1.15
N ASN A 235 -28.95 3.70 -0.79
CA ASN A 235 -30.21 3.69 -0.08
C ASN A 235 -31.28 2.94 -0.89
N GLY A 236 -31.75 1.81 -0.37
CA GLY A 236 -32.67 0.90 -1.06
C GLY A 236 -32.14 -0.51 -1.27
N GLU A 237 -30.85 -0.77 -0.99
CA GLU A 237 -30.32 -2.13 -0.84
C GLU A 237 -30.89 -2.81 0.41
N ASP A 238 -31.15 -4.12 0.33
CA ASP A 238 -31.71 -4.88 1.46
C ASP A 238 -30.71 -4.94 2.64
N GLU A 239 -29.42 -5.13 2.35
CA GLU A 239 -28.35 -5.19 3.33
C GLU A 239 -27.02 -4.68 2.77
N ILE A 240 -26.24 -4.01 3.61
CA ILE A 240 -24.84 -3.65 3.34
C ILE A 240 -24.02 -4.11 4.54
N TRP A 241 -22.90 -4.77 4.28
CA TRP A 241 -22.10 -5.39 5.34
C TRP A 241 -20.79 -4.63 5.46
N MET A 242 -20.46 -4.22 6.70
CA MET A 242 -19.15 -3.72 7.05
C MET A 242 -18.59 -4.57 8.17
N VAL A 243 -17.39 -5.10 7.97
CA VAL A 243 -16.65 -5.82 9.00
C VAL A 243 -15.54 -4.92 9.51
N GLU A 244 -15.53 -4.66 10.81
CA GLU A 244 -14.41 -4.06 11.49
C GLU A 244 -13.59 -5.14 12.22
N THR A 245 -12.28 -5.18 11.99
CA THR A 245 -11.34 -6.02 12.73
C THR A 245 -10.13 -5.18 13.14
N GLY A 246 -9.46 -5.47 14.26
CA GLY A 246 -8.24 -4.69 14.54
C GLY A 246 -7.67 -4.60 15.95
N MET A 247 -8.47 -4.77 17.01
CA MET A 247 -8.01 -4.41 18.36
C MET A 247 -6.78 -5.21 18.86
N HIS A 248 -6.38 -6.30 18.18
CA HIS A 248 -5.15 -7.07 18.43
C HIS A 248 -4.36 -7.44 17.15
N ASN A 249 -4.51 -6.69 16.06
CA ASN A 249 -3.84 -6.97 14.78
C ASN A 249 -2.56 -6.12 14.61
N ARG A 250 -1.47 -6.74 14.14
CA ARG A 250 -0.18 -6.05 13.86
C ARG A 250 0.01 -5.85 12.36
N LEU A 251 0.37 -4.64 11.93
CA LEU A 251 0.71 -4.34 10.54
C LEU A 251 2.21 -4.12 10.40
N HIS A 252 2.82 -4.80 9.43
CA HIS A 252 4.20 -4.58 9.03
C HIS A 252 4.22 -3.89 7.67
N VAL A 253 4.94 -2.76 7.57
CA VAL A 253 5.08 -1.96 6.35
C VAL A 253 6.56 -1.78 6.04
N TRP A 254 6.97 -2.11 4.82
CA TRP A 254 8.32 -1.85 4.32
C TRP A 254 8.30 -0.56 3.49
N ARG A 255 9.09 0.46 3.88
CA ARG A 255 9.14 1.76 3.18
C ARG A 255 10.54 2.12 2.70
N VAL A 256 10.64 2.67 1.50
CA VAL A 256 11.89 3.22 0.95
C VAL A 256 12.43 4.35 1.83
N ASN A 257 13.70 4.27 2.26
CA ASN A 257 14.35 5.39 2.94
C ASN A 257 14.54 6.57 1.96
N GLN A 258 13.82 7.66 2.16
CA GLN A 258 13.96 8.89 1.37
C GLN A 258 15.07 9.75 1.99
N ASN A 259 16.34 9.40 1.74
CA ASN A 259 17.45 10.33 2.02
C ASN A 259 17.46 11.38 0.90
N THR A 260 16.84 12.54 1.16
CA THR A 260 17.10 13.80 0.45
C THR A 260 18.25 14.55 1.09
#